data_AF-A0A2N2UU92-F1
#
_entry.id   AF-A0A2N2UU92-F1
#
_cell.length_a   1.000
_cell.length_b   1.000
_cell.length_c   1.000
_cell.angle_alpha   90.00
_cell.angle_beta   90.00
_cell.angle_gamma   90.00
#
_symmetry.space_group_name_H-M   'P 1'
#
loop_
_entity.id
_entity.type
_entity.pdbx_description
1 polymer ?
#
loop_
_entity_poly.entity_id
_entity_poly.type
_entity_poly.pdbx_seq_one_letter_code
_entity_poly.pdbx_strand_id
1 'polypeptide(L)'
;MQWKDAYSVGIHEIDRQHKELLRLFSKLSGLIGKSESWSDVHYQIVELRHFAEFHFAFEEALMRLFGYPQADTHMTEHEAFFEKMDVMQRSSLLSEVKNEMVKFLFDWFTKHILVIDMGYAKFILTGVPIVKSGG
;
A
#
# COMPACT_ATOMS: atom_id res chain seq x y z
N MET A 1 2.80 -6.28 12.90
CA MET A 1 1.68 -5.34 13.15
C MET A 1 0.37 -6.13 13.05
N GLN A 2 -0.71 -5.77 13.74
CA GLN A 2 -1.98 -6.52 13.68
C GLN A 2 -3.10 -5.64 13.17
N TRP A 3 -4.02 -6.23 12.39
CA TRP A 3 -5.20 -5.52 11.91
C TRP A 3 -6.07 -5.08 13.09
N LYS A 4 -6.70 -3.91 12.95
CA LYS A 4 -7.70 -3.39 13.89
C LYS A 4 -8.90 -2.93 13.09
N ASP A 5 -10.11 -3.10 13.61
CA ASP A 5 -11.33 -2.70 12.91
C ASP A 5 -11.38 -1.19 12.63
N ALA A 6 -10.69 -0.39 13.43
CA ALA A 6 -10.49 1.04 13.20
C ALA A 6 -9.72 1.38 11.89
N TYR A 7 -9.14 0.38 11.22
CA TYR A 7 -8.43 0.51 9.94
C TYR A 7 -9.35 0.25 8.74
N SER A 8 -10.59 -0.18 8.96
CA SER A 8 -11.55 -0.42 7.89
C SER A 8 -11.93 0.88 7.19
N VAL A 9 -11.91 0.86 5.86
CA VAL A 9 -12.43 1.95 5.02
C VAL A 9 -13.92 1.76 4.67
N GLY A 10 -14.52 0.65 5.09
CA GLY A 10 -15.92 0.30 4.85
C GLY A 10 -16.21 -0.32 3.48
N ILE A 11 -15.18 -0.52 2.65
CA ILE A 11 -15.27 -1.25 1.36
C ILE A 11 -14.62 -2.61 1.57
N HIS A 12 -15.45 -3.67 1.60
CA HIS A 12 -15.01 -5.02 1.96
C HIS A 12 -13.79 -5.51 1.17
N GLU A 13 -13.73 -5.25 -0.14
CA GLU A 13 -12.61 -5.68 -0.97
C GLU A 13 -11.31 -4.91 -0.65
N ILE A 14 -11.39 -3.61 -0.39
CA ILE A 14 -10.24 -2.82 0.05
C ILE A 14 -9.74 -3.29 1.41
N ASP A 15 -10.64 -3.51 2.37
CA ASP A 15 -10.27 -4.01 3.69
C ASP A 15 -9.57 -5.38 3.61
N ARG A 16 -9.97 -6.25 2.68
CA ARG A 16 -9.27 -7.52 2.42
C ARG A 16 -7.85 -7.28 1.92
N GLN A 17 -7.67 -6.36 0.97
CA GLN A 17 -6.36 -6.04 0.41
C GLN A 17 -5.46 -5.36 1.43
N HIS A 18 -5.96 -4.42 2.23
CA HIS A 18 -5.20 -3.78 3.32
C HIS A 18 -4.73 -4.80 4.38
N LYS A 19 -5.58 -5.77 4.74
CA LYS A 19 -5.18 -6.87 5.65
C LYS A 19 -4.04 -7.70 5.08
N GLU A 20 -4.06 -7.97 3.78
CA GLU A 20 -3.02 -8.73 3.11
C GLU A 20 -1.70 -7.93 3.00
N LEU A 21 -1.76 -6.64 2.68
CA LEU A 21 -0.59 -5.74 2.76
C LEU A 21 0.01 -5.73 4.16
N LEU A 22 -0.82 -5.66 5.20
CA LEU A 22 -0.36 -5.69 6.59
C LEU A 22 0.31 -7.02 6.96
N ARG A 23 -0.19 -8.13 6.43
CA ARG A 23 0.40 -9.47 6.59
C ARG A 23 1.78 -9.52 5.93
N LEU A 24 1.89 -9.08 4.68
CA LEU A 24 3.14 -9.04 3.91
C LEU A 24 4.17 -8.13 4.57
N PHE A 25 3.77 -6.94 5.00
CA PHE A 25 4.61 -6.02 5.76
C PHE A 25 5.11 -6.63 7.07
N SER A 26 4.22 -7.29 7.82
CA SER A 26 4.59 -7.94 9.09
C SER A 26 5.57 -9.10 8.88
N LYS A 27 5.43 -9.85 7.78
CA LYS A 27 6.37 -10.90 7.39
C LYS A 27 7.74 -10.32 7.07
N LEU A 28 7.81 -9.24 6.27
CA LEU A 28 9.05 -8.55 5.94
C LEU A 28 9.77 -8.02 7.19
N SER A 29 9.04 -7.33 8.06
CA SER A 29 9.56 -6.82 9.33
C SER A 29 10.13 -7.93 10.21
N GLY A 30 9.46 -9.09 10.27
CA GLY A 30 9.93 -10.26 11.00
C GLY A 30 11.23 -10.86 10.45
N LEU A 31 11.36 -10.97 9.12
CA LEU A 31 12.58 -11.46 8.46
C LEU A 31 13.77 -10.54 8.73
N ILE A 32 13.56 -9.22 8.66
CA ILE A 32 14.60 -8.23 8.94
C ILE A 32 15.03 -8.29 10.42
N GLY A 33 14.08 -8.37 11.36
CA GLY A 33 14.38 -8.45 12.79
C GLY A 33 15.12 -9.72 13.22
N LYS A 34 14.95 -10.82 12.49
CA LYS A 34 15.64 -12.10 12.74
C LYS A 34 17.02 -12.21 12.08
N SER A 35 17.45 -11.19 11.32
CA SER A 35 18.68 -11.24 10.52
C SER A 35 18.72 -12.42 9.55
N GLU A 36 17.57 -12.77 8.96
CA GLU A 36 17.46 -13.83 7.95
C GLU A 36 18.29 -13.51 6.69
N SER A 37 18.46 -14.53 5.85
CA SER A 37 19.22 -14.41 4.61
C SER A 37 18.72 -13.26 3.74
N TRP A 38 19.63 -12.60 3.01
CA TRP A 38 19.24 -11.54 2.09
C TRP A 38 18.27 -12.04 1.01
N SER A 39 18.38 -13.31 0.59
CA SER A 39 17.45 -13.95 -0.35
C SER A 39 16.02 -13.98 0.16
N ASP A 40 15.79 -14.30 1.44
CA ASP A 40 14.43 -14.36 2.00
C ASP A 40 13.82 -12.96 2.11
N VAL A 41 14.63 -11.98 2.54
CA VAL A 41 14.22 -10.57 2.60
C VAL A 41 13.90 -10.04 1.20
N HIS A 42 14.74 -10.33 0.22
CA HIS A 42 14.53 -9.91 -1.17
C HIS A 42 13.26 -10.53 -1.76
N TYR A 43 13.06 -11.83 -1.60
CA TYR A 43 11.83 -12.51 -2.02
C TYR A 43 10.60 -11.85 -1.41
N GLN A 44 10.65 -11.52 -0.11
CA GLN A 44 9.54 -10.88 0.57
C GLN A 44 9.26 -9.44 0.08
N ILE A 45 10.31 -8.69 -0.28
CA ILE A 45 10.17 -7.37 -0.90
C ILE A 45 9.45 -7.48 -2.24
N VAL A 46 9.81 -8.47 -3.07
CA VAL A 46 9.16 -8.72 -4.36
C VAL A 46 7.69 -9.12 -4.17
N GLU A 47 7.39 -10.01 -3.21
CA GLU A 47 6.01 -10.41 -2.87
C GLU A 47 5.17 -9.20 -2.43
N LEU A 48 5.72 -8.34 -1.57
CA LEU A 48 5.06 -7.12 -1.12
C LEU A 48 4.81 -6.14 -2.28
N ARG A 49 5.82 -5.94 -3.14
CA ARG A 49 5.71 -5.04 -4.29
C ARG A 49 4.60 -5.47 -5.25
N HIS A 50 4.60 -6.73 -5.68
CA HIS A 50 3.56 -7.22 -6.61
C HIS A 50 2.15 -7.08 -6.04
N PHE A 51 1.97 -7.32 -4.74
CA PHE A 51 0.66 -7.14 -4.13
C PHE A 51 0.27 -5.67 -4.01
N ALA A 52 1.21 -4.76 -3.72
CA ALA A 52 0.97 -3.33 -3.72
C ALA A 52 0.58 -2.81 -5.11
N GLU A 53 1.23 -3.28 -6.18
CA GLU A 53 0.88 -2.94 -7.58
C GLU A 53 -0.57 -3.34 -7.90
N PHE A 54 -0.98 -4.54 -7.51
CA PHE A 54 -2.36 -5.00 -7.67
C PHE A 54 -3.35 -4.13 -6.88
N HIS A 55 -3.04 -3.86 -5.61
CA HIS A 55 -3.90 -3.08 -4.72
C HIS A 55 -4.09 -1.65 -5.25
N PHE A 56 -3.00 -0.96 -5.60
CA PHE A 56 -3.06 0.41 -6.10
C PHE A 56 -3.81 0.50 -7.42
N ALA A 57 -3.59 -0.43 -8.35
CA ALA A 57 -4.35 -0.48 -9.59
C ALA A 57 -5.87 -0.64 -9.34
N PHE A 58 -6.24 -1.40 -8.31
CA PHE A 58 -7.64 -1.57 -7.91
C PHE A 58 -8.24 -0.27 -7.33
N GLU A 59 -7.52 0.42 -6.45
CA GLU A 59 -7.94 1.71 -5.92
C GLU A 59 -8.09 2.77 -7.01
N GLU A 60 -7.11 2.85 -7.91
CA GLU A 60 -7.11 3.79 -9.01
C GLU A 60 -8.27 3.56 -9.97
N ALA A 61 -8.58 2.30 -10.26
CA ALA A 61 -9.77 1.94 -11.04
C ALA A 61 -11.06 2.41 -10.34
N LEU A 62 -11.18 2.20 -9.03
CA LEU A 62 -12.32 2.71 -8.25
C LEU A 62 -12.39 4.23 -8.26
N MET A 63 -11.29 4.91 -7.99
CA MET A 63 -11.23 6.38 -7.99
C MET A 63 -11.65 6.96 -9.34
N ARG A 64 -11.18 6.38 -10.46
CA ARG A 64 -11.58 6.78 -11.81
C ARG A 64 -13.05 6.49 -12.10
N LEU A 65 -13.53 5.31 -11.70
CA LEU A 65 -14.92 4.88 -11.93
C LEU A 65 -15.93 5.81 -11.24
N PHE A 66 -15.61 6.28 -10.04
CA PHE A 66 -16.48 7.17 -9.27
C PHE A 66 -16.14 8.66 -9.47
N GLY A 67 -15.08 9.00 -10.19
CA GLY A 67 -14.70 10.39 -10.43
C GLY A 67 -14.18 11.10 -9.19
N TYR A 68 -13.37 10.40 -8.38
CA TYR A 68 -12.78 10.97 -7.17
C TYR A 68 -11.89 12.18 -7.51
N PRO A 69 -12.15 13.38 -6.98
CA PRO A 69 -11.46 14.60 -7.40
C PRO A 69 -9.95 14.63 -7.15
N GLN A 70 -9.45 13.80 -6.22
CA GLN A 70 -8.02 13.75 -5.85
C GLN A 70 -7.31 12.51 -6.43
N ALA A 71 -7.90 11.84 -7.42
CA ALA A 71 -7.34 10.62 -8.01
C ALA A 71 -5.89 10.80 -8.51
N ASP A 72 -5.60 11.88 -9.25
CA ASP A 72 -4.25 12.12 -9.80
C ASP A 72 -3.20 12.34 -8.71
N THR A 73 -3.57 13.05 -7.63
CA THR A 73 -2.69 13.24 -6.46
C THR A 73 -2.44 11.91 -5.75
N HIS A 74 -3.47 11.09 -5.56
CA HIS A 74 -3.36 9.77 -4.91
C HIS A 74 -2.47 8.82 -5.74
N MET A 75 -2.61 8.83 -7.06
CA MET A 75 -1.73 8.08 -7.98
C MET A 75 -0.26 8.52 -7.87
N THR A 76 -0.01 9.82 -7.73
CA THR A 76 1.36 10.33 -7.55
C THR A 76 1.99 9.80 -6.25
N GLU A 77 1.20 9.60 -5.19
CA GLU A 77 1.68 9.00 -3.95
C GLU A 77 1.99 7.50 -4.09
N HIS A 78 1.23 6.77 -4.92
CA HIS A 78 1.53 5.39 -5.30
C HIS A 78 2.83 5.27 -6.12
N GLU A 79 3.04 6.17 -7.08
CA GLU A 79 4.28 6.22 -7.86
C GLU A 79 5.49 6.49 -6.95
N ALA A 80 5.39 7.49 -6.06
CA ALA A 80 6.44 7.82 -5.10
C ALA A 80 6.76 6.66 -4.13
N PHE A 81 5.77 5.82 -3.79
CA PHE A 81 6.00 4.61 -3.01
C PHE A 81 6.95 3.65 -3.74
N PHE A 82 6.68 3.36 -5.01
CA PHE A 82 7.50 2.43 -5.79
C PHE A 82 8.91 2.97 -6.05
N GLU A 83 9.04 4.26 -6.34
CA GLU A 83 10.36 4.89 -6.48
C GLU A 83 11.20 4.72 -5.22
N LYS A 84 10.60 4.94 -4.05
CA LYS A 84 11.29 4.78 -2.76
C LYS A 84 11.66 3.32 -2.50
N MET A 85 10.76 2.39 -2.81
CA MET A 85 11.03 0.95 -2.73
C MET A 85 12.20 0.54 -3.64
N ASP A 86 12.27 1.06 -4.86
CA ASP A 86 13.35 0.75 -5.82
C ASP A 86 14.71 1.28 -5.36
N VAL A 87 14.74 2.45 -4.73
CA VAL A 87 15.97 3.00 -4.13
C VAL A 87 16.42 2.12 -2.96
N MET A 88 15.51 1.75 -2.07
CA MET A 88 15.84 0.93 -0.90
C MET A 88 16.25 -0.50 -1.28
N GLN A 89 15.62 -1.09 -2.30
CA GLN A 89 15.97 -2.42 -2.80
C GLN A 89 17.38 -2.45 -3.38
N ARG A 90 17.78 -1.42 -4.15
CA ARG A 90 19.14 -1.29 -4.69
C ARG A 90 20.22 -1.18 -3.60
N SER A 91 19.88 -0.56 -2.47
CA SER A 91 20.80 -0.36 -1.34
C SER A 91 20.66 -1.43 -0.24
N SER A 92 19.80 -2.43 -0.42
CA SER A 92 19.37 -3.39 0.61
C SER A 92 20.45 -4.38 1.12
N LEU A 93 21.63 -4.38 0.52
CA LEU A 93 22.78 -5.15 0.98
C LEU A 93 23.38 -4.59 2.29
N LEU A 94 23.09 -3.33 2.61
CA LEU A 94 23.52 -2.68 3.86
C LEU A 94 22.49 -2.92 4.97
N SER A 95 22.95 -3.31 6.16
CA SER A 95 22.08 -3.59 7.32
C SER A 95 21.25 -2.38 7.75
N GLU A 96 21.81 -1.18 7.65
CA GLU A 96 21.13 0.10 7.98
C GLU A 96 19.90 0.34 7.10
N VAL A 97 20.00 0.00 5.81
CA VAL A 97 18.91 0.17 4.82
C VAL A 97 17.73 -0.76 5.11
N LYS A 98 17.96 -1.92 5.74
CA LYS A 98 16.87 -2.83 6.13
C LYS A 98 15.96 -2.20 7.19
N ASN A 99 16.54 -1.54 8.18
CA ASN A 99 15.76 -0.87 9.24
C ASN A 99 15.02 0.35 8.70
N GLU A 100 15.66 1.12 7.82
CA GLU A 100 15.02 2.24 7.13
C GLU A 100 13.84 1.79 6.27
N MET A 101 13.94 0.64 5.61
CA MET A 101 12.85 0.07 4.83
C MET A 101 11.64 -0.30 5.71
N VAL A 102 11.87 -0.97 6.84
CA VAL A 102 10.77 -1.30 7.77
C VAL A 102 10.10 -0.02 8.29
N LYS A 103 10.89 0.99 8.64
CA LYS A 103 10.37 2.28 9.11
C LYS A 103 9.54 2.96 8.02
N PHE A 104 10.08 3.07 6.80
CA PHE A 104 9.39 3.67 5.67
C PHE A 104 8.06 2.98 5.39
N LEU A 105 8.04 1.65 5.30
CA LEU A 105 6.83 0.89 5.04
C LEU A 105 5.80 1.04 6.16
N PHE A 106 6.23 1.12 7.43
CA PHE A 106 5.33 1.40 8.55
C PHE A 106 4.71 2.80 8.45
N ASP A 107 5.55 3.81 8.22
CA ASP A 107 5.12 5.21 8.12
C ASP A 107 4.19 5.38 6.91
N TRP A 108 4.51 4.75 5.78
CA TRP A 108 3.69 4.77 4.57
C TRP A 108 2.35 4.06 4.79
N PHE A 109 2.33 2.84 5.35
CA PHE A 109 1.09 2.12 5.64
C PHE A 109 0.19 2.92 6.60
N THR A 110 0.76 3.46 7.67
CA THR A 110 -0.02 4.19 8.68
C THR A 110 -0.55 5.54 8.19
N LYS A 111 0.13 6.18 7.24
CA LYS A 111 -0.32 7.44 6.65
C LYS A 111 -1.24 7.20 5.46
N HIS A 112 -0.81 6.43 4.47
CA HIS A 112 -1.53 6.25 3.22
C HIS A 112 -2.78 5.39 3.43
N ILE A 113 -2.55 4.12 3.77
CA ILE A 113 -3.61 3.13 3.86
C ILE A 113 -4.65 3.46 4.94
N LEU A 114 -4.20 3.97 6.09
CA LEU A 114 -5.11 4.24 7.21
C LEU A 114 -5.75 5.63 7.20
N VAL A 115 -5.26 6.57 6.38
CA VAL A 115 -5.75 7.97 6.42
C VAL A 115 -6.14 8.47 5.04
N ILE A 116 -5.31 8.28 4.02
CA ILE A 116 -5.54 8.83 2.68
C ILE A 116 -6.63 8.03 1.97
N ASP A 117 -6.61 6.70 2.06
CA ASP A 117 -7.62 5.82 1.42
C ASP A 117 -9.04 6.06 1.95
N MET A 118 -9.17 6.54 3.19
CA MET A 118 -10.45 6.98 3.75
C MET A 118 -11.11 8.10 2.94
N GLY A 119 -10.31 8.90 2.22
CA GLY A 119 -10.78 10.00 1.39
C GLY A 119 -11.66 9.52 0.24
N TYR A 120 -11.12 8.63 -0.61
CA TYR A 120 -11.89 8.07 -1.72
C TYR A 120 -13.00 7.15 -1.21
N ALA A 121 -12.78 6.38 -0.14
CA ALA A 121 -13.78 5.46 0.38
C ALA A 121 -15.02 6.20 0.87
N LYS A 122 -14.85 7.30 1.64
CA LYS A 122 -15.96 8.18 2.05
C LYS A 122 -16.68 8.76 0.85
N PHE A 123 -15.94 9.19 -0.17
CA PHE A 123 -16.52 9.74 -1.39
C PHE A 123 -17.37 8.71 -2.15
N ILE A 124 -16.95 7.45 -2.22
CA ILE A 124 -17.73 6.38 -2.86
C ILE A 124 -18.98 6.05 -2.02
N LEU A 125 -18.82 5.93 -0.70
CA LEU A 125 -19.88 5.51 0.22
C LEU A 125 -20.98 6.55 0.43
N THR A 126 -20.78 7.82 0.03
CA THR A 126 -21.83 8.86 0.07
C THR A 126 -22.84 8.74 -1.08
N GLY A 127 -22.73 7.72 -1.93
CA GLY A 127 -23.70 7.42 -2.99
C GLY A 127 -23.43 8.16 -4.30
N VAL A 128 -22.17 8.50 -4.57
CA VAL A 128 -21.77 9.14 -5.84
C VAL A 128 -22.06 8.19 -7.01
N PRO A 129 -22.72 8.66 -8.08
CA PRO A 129 -23.00 7.82 -9.25
C PRO A 129 -21.70 7.49 -9.99
N ILE A 130 -21.67 6.32 -10.61
CA ILE A 130 -20.57 5.90 -11.49
C ILE A 130 -20.47 6.89 -12.67
N VAL A 131 -19.25 7.34 -12.97
CA VAL A 131 -18.95 8.14 -14.15
C VAL A 131 -19.25 7.30 -15.38
N LYS A 132 -20.22 7.75 -16.20
CA LYS A 132 -20.49 7.12 -17.49
C LYS A 132 -19.29 7.40 -18.40
N SER A 133 -18.64 6.36 -18.89
CA SER A 133 -17.66 6.48 -19.97
C SER A 133 -18.34 7.18 -21.15
N GLY A 134 -17.92 8.42 -21.43
CA GLY A 134 -18.33 9.12 -22.65
C GLY A 134 -17.86 8.32 -23.85
N GLY A 135 -18.79 8.01 -24.75
CA GLY A 135 -18.48 7.44 -26.07
C GLY A 135 -17.87 8.48 -27.00
#